data_AF-A0A8X8BTB9-F1
#
_entry.id   AF-A0A8X8BTB9-F1
#
_cell.length_a   1.000
_cell.length_b   1.000
_cell.length_c   1.000
_cell.angle_alpha   90.00
_cell.angle_beta   90.00
_cell.angle_gamma   90.00
#
_symmetry.space_group_name_H-M   'P 1'
#
loop_
_entity.id
_entity.type
_entity.pdbx_description
1 polymer ?
#
loop_
_entity_poly.entity_id
_entity_poly.type
_entity_poly.pdbx_seq_one_letter_code
_entity_poly.pdbx_strand_id
1 'polypeptide(L)'
;MRCRHGSVLALLIVAVTVTTFFWVPSPHRFRENEVDDLAYQFLRLHERLQVMEEESLKSSRNLGNLLHDLRVAVSLKRNISINLTDFSRWKEINNTAQHKNPPTILNVLLPHLKRHESSLYPNVLVGQQRSGVSLVFGIPTVKREKESYLMETLKSLLFELTKEEKDDSVIVVFIAEVDVMYVNGLAHAIKNAFPQDVEAGLLEVVSPSFGYYPDFTNLRETFGDSKERVK
;
A
#
# COMPACT_ATOMS: atom_id res chain seq x y z
N MET A 1 -53.58 71.14 -17.60
CA MET A 1 -53.03 69.80 -17.81
C MET A 1 -51.53 69.84 -17.57
N ARG A 2 -50.99 68.79 -16.93
CA ARG A 2 -49.57 68.36 -16.80
C ARG A 2 -48.84 68.70 -15.50
N CYS A 3 -48.18 67.64 -14.99
CA CYS A 3 -47.14 67.59 -13.96
C CYS A 3 -47.56 67.54 -12.47
N ARG A 4 -48.14 66.41 -12.02
CA ARG A 4 -48.06 65.96 -10.60
C ARG A 4 -47.59 64.51 -10.38
N HIS A 5 -47.41 63.72 -11.43
CA HIS A 5 -46.99 62.30 -11.32
C HIS A 5 -45.48 62.05 -11.48
N GLY A 6 -44.70 63.02 -11.94
CA GLY A 6 -43.25 62.83 -12.18
C GLY A 6 -42.43 62.64 -10.90
N SER A 7 -42.79 63.33 -9.81
CA SER A 7 -42.01 63.29 -8.56
C SER A 7 -42.18 61.98 -7.79
N VAL A 8 -43.33 61.33 -7.89
CA VAL A 8 -43.60 60.03 -7.24
C VAL A 8 -42.89 58.91 -7.99
N LEU A 9 -42.86 59.00 -9.33
CA LEU A 9 -42.13 58.04 -10.16
C LEU A 9 -40.63 58.09 -9.90
N ALA A 10 -40.06 59.29 -9.74
CA ALA A 10 -38.65 59.46 -9.43
C ALA A 10 -38.27 58.86 -8.07
N LEU A 11 -39.11 59.03 -7.04
CA LEU A 11 -38.87 58.45 -5.72
C LEU A 11 -38.97 56.91 -5.72
N LEU A 12 -39.89 56.33 -6.50
CA LEU A 12 -39.98 54.88 -6.67
C LEU A 12 -38.77 54.30 -7.39
N ILE A 13 -38.25 54.98 -8.41
CA ILE A 13 -37.05 54.53 -9.12
C ILE A 13 -35.83 54.55 -8.19
N VAL A 14 -35.66 55.60 -7.37
CA VAL A 14 -34.57 55.67 -6.38
C VAL A 14 -34.71 54.60 -5.29
N ALA A 15 -35.94 54.30 -4.83
CA ALA A 15 -36.16 53.23 -3.85
C ALA A 15 -35.85 51.82 -4.43
N VAL A 16 -36.13 51.59 -5.71
CA VAL A 16 -35.84 50.32 -6.39
C VAL A 16 -34.34 50.16 -6.67
N THR A 17 -33.62 51.23 -6.99
CA THR A 17 -32.15 51.16 -7.18
C THR A 17 -31.41 50.96 -5.85
N VAL A 18 -31.88 51.55 -4.75
CA VAL A 18 -31.26 51.34 -3.43
C VAL A 18 -31.50 49.92 -2.93
N THR A 19 -32.71 49.37 -3.08
CA THR A 19 -33.00 47.99 -2.63
C THR A 19 -32.30 46.93 -3.47
N THR A 20 -32.07 47.16 -4.76
CA THR A 20 -31.28 46.25 -5.60
C THR A 20 -29.78 46.32 -5.29
N PHE A 21 -29.22 47.48 -4.94
CA PHE A 21 -27.82 47.59 -4.50
C PHE A 21 -27.55 46.95 -3.14
N PHE A 22 -28.53 46.93 -2.23
CA PHE A 22 -28.41 46.28 -0.91
C PHE A 22 -28.71 44.77 -0.91
N TRP A 23 -29.35 44.24 -1.96
CA TRP A 23 -29.71 42.81 -2.05
C TRP A 23 -28.72 41.98 -2.89
N VAL A 24 -27.78 42.57 -3.62
CA VAL A 24 -26.72 41.78 -4.28
C VAL A 24 -25.89 41.11 -3.18
N PRO A 25 -25.93 39.77 -3.03
CA PRO A 25 -25.07 39.09 -2.08
C PRO A 25 -23.66 39.35 -2.54
N SER A 26 -22.87 40.06 -1.73
CA SER A 26 -21.51 40.43 -2.08
C SER A 26 -20.73 39.13 -2.38
N PRO A 27 -20.17 38.94 -3.60
CA PRO A 27 -19.43 37.73 -3.95
C PRO A 27 -18.18 37.50 -3.09
N HIS A 28 -17.79 38.49 -2.28
CA HIS A 28 -16.73 38.40 -1.28
C HIS A 28 -16.99 37.38 -0.16
N ARG A 29 -18.21 37.31 0.38
CA ARG A 29 -18.50 36.41 1.53
C ARG A 29 -18.42 34.93 1.18
N PHE A 30 -18.62 34.55 -0.09
CA PHE A 30 -18.53 33.15 -0.51
C PHE A 30 -17.09 32.73 -0.78
N ARG A 31 -16.26 33.63 -1.33
CA ARG A 31 -14.82 33.39 -1.58
C ARG A 31 -13.97 33.41 -0.31
N GLU A 32 -14.29 34.24 0.69
CA GLU A 32 -13.59 34.22 1.98
C GLU A 32 -13.75 32.87 2.69
N ASN A 33 -14.98 32.35 2.78
CA ASN A 33 -15.23 31.07 3.44
C ASN A 33 -14.50 29.88 2.80
N GLU A 34 -14.34 29.87 1.47
CA GLU A 34 -13.64 28.81 0.74
C GLU A 34 -12.11 28.92 0.90
N VAL A 35 -11.58 30.14 0.95
CA VAL A 35 -10.16 30.40 1.21
C VAL A 35 -9.80 30.10 2.67
N ASP A 36 -10.69 30.43 3.61
CA ASP A 36 -10.52 30.14 5.03
C ASP A 36 -10.64 28.63 5.32
N ASP A 37 -11.55 27.93 4.65
CA ASP A 37 -11.65 26.46 4.74
C ASP A 37 -10.40 25.79 4.16
N LEU A 38 -9.91 26.27 3.02
CA LEU A 38 -8.67 25.77 2.42
C LEU A 38 -7.46 26.04 3.33
N ALA A 39 -7.35 27.23 3.92
CA ALA A 39 -6.29 27.59 4.85
C ALA A 39 -6.35 26.70 6.12
N TYR A 40 -7.54 26.44 6.63
CA TYR A 40 -7.75 25.52 7.75
C TYR A 40 -7.35 24.08 7.41
N GLN A 41 -7.71 23.60 6.22
CA GLN A 41 -7.31 22.27 5.74
C GLN A 41 -5.78 22.17 5.59
N PHE A 42 -5.11 23.18 5.03
CA PHE A 42 -3.65 23.22 4.92
C PHE A 42 -2.97 23.24 6.29
N LEU A 43 -3.47 24.06 7.22
CA LEU A 43 -2.91 24.15 8.57
C LEU A 43 -3.04 22.81 9.31
N ARG A 44 -4.22 22.19 9.24
CA ARG A 44 -4.48 20.87 9.83
C ARG A 44 -3.60 19.78 9.22
N LEU A 45 -3.36 19.85 7.91
CA LEU A 45 -2.49 18.91 7.22
C LEU A 45 -1.02 19.10 7.65
N HIS A 46 -0.58 20.35 7.79
CA HIS A 46 0.77 20.66 8.25
C HIS A 46 1.03 20.17 9.68
N GLU A 47 0.09 20.39 10.60
CA GLU A 47 0.18 19.90 11.98
C GLU A 47 0.27 18.37 12.02
N ARG A 48 -0.56 17.67 11.23
CA ARG A 48 -0.49 16.20 11.12
C ARG A 48 0.85 15.73 10.57
N LEU A 49 1.40 16.41 9.57
CA LEU A 49 2.72 16.07 9.02
C LEU A 49 3.83 16.22 10.06
N GLN A 50 3.82 17.29 10.87
CA GLN A 50 4.81 17.48 11.92
C GLN A 50 4.77 16.37 12.97
N VAL A 51 3.56 16.01 13.44
CA VAL A 51 3.38 14.89 14.39
C VAL A 51 3.90 13.59 13.78
N MET A 52 3.57 13.32 12.51
CA MET A 52 4.05 12.14 11.79
C MET A 52 5.56 12.13 11.60
N GLU A 53 6.19 13.26 11.33
CA GLU A 53 7.64 13.37 11.18
C GLU A 53 8.34 13.06 12.49
N GLU A 54 7.85 13.59 13.60
CA GLU A 54 8.40 13.32 14.92
C GLU A 54 8.25 11.84 15.31
N GLU A 55 7.08 11.25 15.07
CA GLU A 55 6.84 9.81 15.27
C GLU A 55 7.71 8.94 14.35
N SER A 56 7.90 9.35 13.09
CA SER A 56 8.76 8.66 12.13
C SER A 56 10.22 8.67 12.56
N LEU A 57 10.72 9.82 13.04
CA LEU A 57 12.07 9.96 13.59
C LEU A 57 12.27 9.09 14.83
N LYS A 58 11.31 9.08 15.75
CA LYS A 58 11.34 8.20 16.94
C LYS A 58 11.35 6.72 16.52
N SER A 59 10.53 6.34 15.56
CA SER A 59 10.48 4.99 15.00
C SER A 59 11.79 4.60 14.31
N SER A 60 12.39 5.50 13.53
CA SER A 60 13.69 5.30 12.88
C SER A 60 14.82 5.05 13.87
N ARG A 61 14.88 5.84 14.96
CA ARG A 61 15.85 5.61 16.05
C ARG A 61 15.68 4.23 16.67
N ASN A 62 14.44 3.83 16.93
CA ASN A 62 14.14 2.53 17.52
C ASN A 62 14.54 1.38 16.58
N LEU A 63 14.23 1.48 15.28
CA LEU A 63 14.66 0.50 14.27
C LEU A 63 16.19 0.41 14.18
N GLY A 64 16.90 1.54 14.29
CA GLY A 64 18.36 1.57 14.35
C GLY A 64 18.91 0.78 15.53
N ASN A 65 18.33 0.94 16.71
CA ASN A 65 18.70 0.16 17.90
C ASN A 65 18.38 -1.33 17.72
N LEU A 66 17.22 -1.67 17.14
CA LEU A 66 16.86 -3.07 16.85
C LEU A 66 17.81 -3.73 15.86
N LEU A 67 18.21 -3.03 14.80
CA LEU A 67 19.19 -3.54 13.84
C LEU A 67 20.54 -3.78 14.50
N HIS A 68 20.94 -2.91 15.42
CA HIS A 68 22.14 -3.11 16.22
C HIS A 68 22.03 -4.39 17.07
N ASP A 69 20.94 -4.57 17.80
CA ASP A 69 20.72 -5.75 18.65
C ASP A 69 20.65 -7.05 17.85
N LEU A 70 19.99 -7.03 16.68
CA LEU A 70 19.98 -8.16 15.75
C LEU A 70 21.37 -8.48 15.21
N ARG A 71 22.16 -7.45 14.85
CA ARG A 71 23.53 -7.64 14.38
C ARG A 71 24.39 -8.29 15.45
N VAL A 72 24.24 -7.87 16.71
CA VAL A 72 24.90 -8.48 17.87
C VAL A 72 24.45 -9.93 18.03
N ALA A 73 23.15 -10.20 18.05
CA ALA A 73 22.61 -11.56 18.19
C ALA A 73 23.07 -12.51 17.06
N VAL A 74 23.06 -12.06 15.80
CA VAL A 74 23.56 -12.83 14.65
C VAL A 74 25.07 -13.05 14.72
N SER A 75 25.84 -12.06 15.18
CA SER A 75 27.29 -12.21 15.38
C SER A 75 27.63 -13.25 16.45
N LEU A 76 26.83 -13.34 17.52
CA LEU A 76 26.95 -14.37 18.56
C LEU A 76 26.54 -15.75 18.04
N LYS A 77 25.58 -15.81 17.10
CA LYS A 77 25.03 -17.05 16.54
C LYS A 77 25.88 -17.66 15.43
N ARG A 78 26.80 -16.90 14.79
CA ARG A 78 27.76 -17.43 13.79
C ARG A 78 28.64 -18.55 14.32
N ASN A 79 28.74 -18.72 15.65
CA ASN A 79 29.48 -19.82 16.28
C ASN A 79 28.68 -21.14 16.36
N ILE A 80 27.43 -21.17 15.89
CA ILE A 80 26.58 -22.37 15.85
C ILE A 80 25.92 -22.44 14.46
N SER A 81 26.39 -23.36 13.61
CA SER A 81 25.77 -23.65 12.31
C SER A 81 24.38 -24.24 12.52
N ILE A 82 23.33 -23.47 12.27
CA ILE A 82 21.95 -23.95 12.36
C ILE A 82 21.37 -24.03 10.95
N ASN A 83 21.04 -25.27 10.55
CA ASN A 83 20.22 -25.60 9.39
C ASN A 83 18.87 -24.86 9.54
N LEU A 84 18.56 -23.94 8.64
CA LEU A 84 17.43 -23.02 8.75
C LEU A 84 16.18 -23.60 8.08
N THR A 85 15.65 -24.70 8.60
CA THR A 85 14.44 -25.34 8.06
C THR A 85 13.16 -25.08 8.85
N ASP A 86 13.15 -24.15 9.80
CA ASP A 86 11.98 -23.95 10.68
C ASP A 86 11.52 -22.48 10.72
N PHE A 87 10.67 -22.11 9.75
CA PHE A 87 9.87 -20.87 9.77
C PHE A 87 8.99 -20.77 11.05
N SER A 88 8.61 -21.92 11.62
CA SER A 88 7.96 -22.10 12.92
C SER A 88 8.69 -21.38 14.06
N ARG A 89 10.03 -21.38 14.03
CA ARG A 89 10.88 -20.85 15.11
C ARG A 89 11.13 -19.36 14.98
N TRP A 90 11.03 -18.79 13.77
CA TRP A 90 11.02 -17.34 13.57
C TRP A 90 9.79 -16.68 14.17
N LYS A 91 8.63 -17.38 14.14
CA LYS A 91 7.41 -16.95 14.84
C LYS A 91 7.62 -16.87 16.36
N GLU A 92 8.39 -17.77 16.94
CA GLU A 92 8.75 -17.74 18.38
C GLU A 92 9.75 -16.63 18.72
N ILE A 93 10.77 -16.40 17.88
CA ILE A 93 11.74 -15.31 18.08
C ILE A 93 11.03 -13.94 17.92
N ASN A 94 10.06 -13.82 17.01
CA ASN A 94 9.24 -12.61 16.88
C ASN A 94 8.34 -12.37 18.09
N ASN A 95 7.88 -13.41 18.79
CA ASN A 95 7.09 -13.23 20.00
C ASN A 95 7.92 -12.65 21.16
N THR A 96 9.24 -12.87 21.18
CA THR A 96 10.15 -12.23 22.15
C THR A 96 10.56 -10.81 21.75
N ALA A 97 10.51 -10.48 20.46
CA ALA A 97 10.66 -9.11 19.98
C ALA A 97 9.31 -8.38 20.07
N GLN A 98 9.05 -7.71 21.19
CA GLN A 98 7.79 -6.96 21.45
C GLN A 98 7.50 -5.78 20.51
N HIS A 99 8.08 -5.71 19.30
CA HIS A 99 7.83 -4.65 18.34
C HIS A 99 6.87 -5.09 17.24
N LYS A 100 5.59 -5.24 17.62
CA LYS A 100 4.44 -5.44 16.72
C LYS A 100 4.04 -4.19 15.92
N ASN A 101 4.81 -3.11 15.98
CA ASN A 101 4.43 -1.86 15.33
C ASN A 101 5.13 -1.77 13.97
N PRO A 102 4.42 -1.94 12.86
CA PRO A 102 5.00 -1.68 11.55
C PRO A 102 5.43 -0.21 11.48
N PRO A 103 6.41 0.15 10.62
CA PRO A 103 6.91 1.51 10.47
C PRO A 103 5.76 2.51 10.37
N THR A 104 5.93 3.70 10.97
CA THR A 104 4.89 4.72 11.14
C THR A 104 4.15 5.03 9.83
N ILE A 105 4.83 4.97 8.69
CA ILE A 105 4.22 5.17 7.37
C ILE A 105 3.18 4.10 7.00
N LEU A 106 3.40 2.83 7.35
CA LEU A 106 2.42 1.76 7.15
C LEU A 106 1.19 1.97 8.03
N ASN A 107 1.39 2.49 9.25
CA ASN A 107 0.29 2.81 10.16
C ASN A 107 -0.61 3.93 9.65
N VAL A 108 -0.04 4.88 8.90
CA VAL A 108 -0.78 6.03 8.36
C VAL A 108 -1.38 5.73 6.99
N LEU A 109 -0.60 5.16 6.07
CA LEU A 109 -1.05 4.91 4.70
C LEU A 109 -1.91 3.65 4.57
N LEU A 110 -1.64 2.62 5.38
CA LEU A 110 -2.30 1.31 5.30
C LEU A 110 -2.85 0.90 6.68
N PRO A 111 -3.76 1.69 7.27
CA PRO A 111 -4.27 1.44 8.63
C PRO A 111 -5.04 0.12 8.76
N HIS A 112 -5.54 -0.42 7.65
CA HIS A 112 -6.25 -1.71 7.63
C HIS A 112 -5.36 -2.89 7.99
N LEU A 113 -4.04 -2.79 7.81
CA LEU A 113 -3.09 -3.85 8.19
C LEU A 113 -3.04 -4.11 9.70
N LYS A 114 -3.58 -3.21 10.54
CA LYS A 114 -3.69 -3.43 11.99
C LYS A 114 -4.91 -4.26 12.38
N ARG A 115 -5.89 -4.43 11.49
CA ARG A 115 -7.16 -5.10 11.81
C ARG A 115 -6.96 -6.58 12.07
N HIS A 116 -5.97 -7.20 11.42
CA HIS A 116 -5.64 -8.60 11.61
C HIS A 116 -4.15 -8.75 11.88
N GLU A 117 -3.79 -9.55 12.90
CA GLU A 117 -2.37 -9.83 13.17
C GLU A 117 -1.68 -10.54 12.00
N SER A 118 -2.44 -11.31 11.21
CA SER A 118 -1.94 -12.00 10.02
C SER A 118 -1.70 -11.07 8.82
N SER A 119 -2.15 -9.81 8.83
CA SER A 119 -2.05 -8.90 7.69
C SER A 119 -0.62 -8.69 7.21
N LEU A 120 0.37 -8.78 8.11
CA LEU A 120 1.79 -8.58 7.80
C LEU A 120 2.55 -9.88 7.54
N TYR A 121 1.85 -11.02 7.58
CA TYR A 121 2.46 -12.33 7.37
C TYR A 121 1.92 -12.94 6.07
N PRO A 122 2.79 -13.52 5.25
CA PRO A 122 2.35 -14.20 4.04
C PRO A 122 1.53 -15.45 4.41
N ASN A 123 0.50 -15.72 3.62
CA ASN A 123 -0.29 -16.95 3.69
C ASN A 123 0.46 -18.14 3.08
N VAL A 124 1.18 -17.88 1.98
CA VAL A 124 2.03 -18.87 1.32
C VAL A 124 3.43 -18.31 1.19
N LEU A 125 4.41 -19.14 1.54
CA LEU A 125 5.83 -18.88 1.32
C LEU A 125 6.48 -20.19 0.88
N VAL A 126 6.99 -20.22 -0.35
CA VAL A 126 7.69 -21.37 -0.94
C VAL A 126 9.02 -20.87 -1.51
N GLY A 127 10.13 -21.53 -1.17
CA GLY A 127 11.47 -21.14 -1.61
C GLY A 127 12.50 -21.36 -0.49
N GLN A 128 13.73 -20.91 -0.72
CA GLN A 128 14.84 -21.05 0.24
C GLN A 128 15.23 -19.74 0.93
N GLN A 129 14.54 -18.63 0.65
CA GLN A 129 14.87 -17.31 1.17
C GLN A 129 16.32 -16.92 0.80
N ARG A 130 16.65 -17.09 -0.48
CA ARG A 130 17.98 -16.82 -1.00
C ARG A 130 18.31 -15.34 -0.81
N SER A 131 19.53 -15.07 -0.37
CA SER A 131 20.04 -13.72 -0.12
C SER A 131 21.44 -13.55 -0.71
N GLY A 132 21.89 -12.30 -0.85
CA GLY A 132 23.21 -11.98 -1.40
C GLY A 132 23.27 -11.95 -2.93
N VAL A 133 22.13 -11.82 -3.60
CA VAL A 133 22.02 -11.61 -5.05
C VAL A 133 22.00 -10.13 -5.41
N SER A 134 22.43 -9.80 -6.62
CA SER A 134 22.40 -8.42 -7.14
C SER A 134 21.04 -8.01 -7.71
N LEU A 135 20.24 -8.97 -8.20
CA LEU A 135 18.98 -8.70 -8.89
C LEU A 135 17.80 -9.53 -8.36
N VAL A 136 16.64 -8.88 -8.22
CA VAL A 136 15.38 -9.55 -7.85
C VAL A 136 14.29 -9.20 -8.86
N PHE A 137 13.69 -10.22 -9.48
CA PHE A 137 12.55 -10.09 -10.39
C PHE A 137 11.24 -10.30 -9.61
N GLY A 138 10.44 -9.24 -9.46
CA GLY A 138 9.10 -9.36 -8.88
C GLY A 138 8.05 -9.62 -9.96
N ILE A 139 7.38 -10.77 -9.92
CA ILE A 139 6.31 -11.14 -10.86
C ILE A 139 4.96 -11.19 -10.11
N PRO A 140 4.15 -10.13 -10.19
CA PRO A 140 2.80 -10.15 -9.63
C PRO A 140 1.85 -10.95 -10.52
N THR A 141 0.97 -11.72 -9.90
CA THR A 141 -0.06 -12.49 -10.59
C THR A 141 -1.39 -12.46 -9.85
N VAL A 142 -2.49 -12.43 -10.61
CA VAL A 142 -3.88 -12.52 -10.12
C VAL A 142 -4.59 -13.61 -10.91
N LYS A 143 -5.69 -14.13 -10.38
CA LYS A 143 -6.52 -15.11 -11.06
C LYS A 143 -7.16 -14.46 -12.29
N ARG A 144 -7.07 -15.14 -13.44
CA ARG A 144 -7.69 -14.72 -14.70
C ARG A 144 -8.64 -15.80 -15.19
N GLU A 145 -9.76 -15.37 -15.79
CA GLU A 145 -10.79 -16.29 -16.29
C GLU A 145 -10.37 -17.03 -17.57
N LYS A 146 -9.55 -16.41 -18.42
CA LYS A 146 -9.15 -16.97 -19.72
C LYS A 146 -7.86 -17.78 -19.62
N GLU A 147 -6.72 -17.10 -19.53
CA GLU A 147 -5.41 -17.75 -19.46
C GLU A 147 -4.46 -17.03 -18.51
N SER A 148 -3.66 -17.81 -17.79
CA SER A 148 -2.58 -17.32 -16.94
C SER A 148 -1.25 -17.45 -17.67
N TYR A 149 -0.62 -16.32 -17.99
CA TYR A 149 0.69 -16.29 -18.66
C TYR A 149 1.85 -16.71 -17.76
N LEU A 150 1.62 -16.89 -16.46
CA LEU A 150 2.67 -17.04 -15.46
C LEU A 150 3.63 -18.19 -15.75
N MET A 151 3.09 -19.39 -16.04
CA MET A 151 3.93 -20.58 -16.23
C MET A 151 4.82 -20.44 -17.46
N GLU A 152 4.29 -19.87 -18.54
CA GLU A 152 5.06 -19.64 -19.76
C GLU A 152 6.11 -18.53 -19.54
N THR A 153 5.75 -17.46 -18.84
CA THR A 153 6.71 -16.40 -18.48
C THR A 153 7.86 -16.94 -17.64
N LEU A 154 7.59 -17.74 -16.62
CA LEU A 154 8.62 -18.36 -15.78
C LEU A 154 9.52 -19.28 -16.61
N LYS A 155 8.92 -20.08 -17.49
CA LYS A 155 9.67 -20.99 -18.36
C LYS A 155 10.61 -20.22 -19.28
N SER A 156 10.15 -19.15 -19.93
CA SER A 156 10.99 -18.33 -20.82
C SER A 156 12.12 -17.65 -20.05
N LEU A 157 11.82 -17.02 -18.92
CA LEU A 157 12.83 -16.35 -18.10
C LEU A 157 13.91 -17.34 -17.61
N LEU A 158 13.50 -18.47 -17.05
CA LEU A 158 14.44 -19.48 -16.55
C LEU A 158 15.23 -20.14 -17.67
N PHE A 159 14.69 -20.20 -18.89
CA PHE A 159 15.40 -20.74 -20.04
C PHE A 159 16.46 -19.76 -20.58
N GLU A 160 16.18 -18.47 -20.57
CA GLU A 160 17.07 -17.44 -21.11
C GLU A 160 18.23 -17.06 -20.18
N LEU A 161 18.06 -17.23 -18.87
CA LEU A 161 19.11 -16.92 -17.89
C LEU A 161 20.28 -17.91 -17.97
N THR A 162 21.49 -17.35 -18.03
CA THR A 162 22.74 -18.11 -17.90
C THR A 162 22.93 -18.63 -16.47
N LYS A 163 23.86 -19.57 -16.26
CA LYS A 163 24.11 -20.13 -14.93
C LYS A 163 24.57 -19.05 -13.95
N GLU A 164 25.47 -18.17 -14.39
CA GLU A 164 26.00 -17.07 -13.59
C GLU A 164 24.88 -16.10 -13.18
N GLU A 165 23.97 -15.76 -14.10
CA GLU A 165 22.82 -14.91 -13.80
C GLU A 165 21.80 -15.58 -12.87
N LYS A 166 21.57 -16.89 -13.03
CA LYS A 166 20.76 -17.67 -12.07
C LYS A 166 21.39 -17.70 -10.69
N ASP A 167 22.72 -17.68 -10.61
CA ASP A 167 23.42 -17.66 -9.34
C ASP A 167 23.42 -16.29 -8.65
N ASP A 168 23.19 -15.21 -9.41
CA ASP A 168 23.15 -13.83 -8.91
C ASP A 168 21.75 -13.18 -9.01
N SER A 169 20.69 -13.97 -9.14
CA SER A 169 19.32 -13.47 -9.15
C SER A 169 18.32 -14.35 -8.37
N VAL A 170 17.20 -13.72 -8.02
CA VAL A 170 16.01 -14.39 -7.47
C VAL A 170 14.76 -13.89 -8.19
N ILE A 171 13.86 -14.79 -8.52
CA ILE A 171 12.53 -14.49 -9.05
C ILE A 171 11.52 -14.71 -7.93
N VAL A 172 10.80 -13.64 -7.56
CA VAL A 172 9.75 -13.67 -6.54
C VAL A 172 8.39 -13.54 -7.22
N VAL A 173 7.62 -14.61 -7.21
CA VAL A 173 6.24 -14.64 -7.69
C VAL A 173 5.30 -14.23 -6.57
N PHE A 174 4.66 -13.08 -6.73
CA PHE A 174 3.67 -12.57 -5.79
C PHE A 174 2.25 -12.92 -6.27
N ILE A 175 1.60 -13.87 -5.60
CA ILE A 175 0.22 -14.28 -5.90
C ILE A 175 -0.74 -13.37 -5.13
N ALA A 176 -1.26 -12.36 -5.83
CA ALA A 176 -2.14 -11.32 -5.31
C ALA A 176 -3.61 -11.78 -5.23
N GLU A 177 -3.85 -12.90 -4.55
CA GLU A 177 -5.18 -13.51 -4.42
C GLU A 177 -5.46 -13.91 -2.98
N VAL A 178 -6.75 -13.93 -2.61
CA VAL A 178 -7.20 -14.32 -1.26
C VAL A 178 -7.83 -15.72 -1.21
N ASP A 179 -8.19 -16.28 -2.37
CA ASP A 179 -8.73 -17.65 -2.48
C ASP A 179 -7.63 -18.68 -2.21
N VAL A 180 -7.62 -19.21 -0.98
CA VAL A 180 -6.61 -20.17 -0.50
C VAL A 180 -6.48 -21.39 -1.40
N MET A 181 -7.58 -21.89 -1.99
CA MET A 181 -7.54 -23.06 -2.86
C MET A 181 -6.81 -22.75 -4.16
N TYR A 182 -7.08 -21.59 -4.75
CA TYR A 182 -6.38 -21.12 -5.94
C TYR A 182 -4.90 -20.86 -5.67
N VAL A 183 -4.58 -20.14 -4.59
CA VAL A 183 -3.19 -19.81 -4.24
C VAL A 183 -2.37 -21.08 -4.01
N ASN A 184 -2.87 -22.01 -3.21
CA ASN A 184 -2.16 -23.27 -2.95
C ASN A 184 -2.02 -24.10 -4.22
N GLY A 185 -3.07 -24.19 -5.04
CA GLY A 185 -3.02 -24.89 -6.32
C GLY A 185 -1.94 -24.33 -7.25
N LEU A 186 -1.85 -23.01 -7.35
CA LEU A 186 -0.84 -22.34 -8.19
C LEU A 186 0.58 -22.51 -7.62
N ALA A 187 0.76 -22.36 -6.31
CA ALA A 187 2.05 -22.58 -5.66
C ALA A 187 2.55 -24.02 -5.84
N HIS A 188 1.66 -25.01 -5.74
CA HIS A 188 1.97 -26.40 -6.04
C HIS A 188 2.30 -26.62 -7.51
N ALA A 189 1.56 -26.01 -8.43
CA ALA A 189 1.85 -26.11 -9.86
C ALA A 189 3.24 -25.56 -10.21
N ILE A 190 3.61 -24.41 -9.64
CA ILE A 190 4.95 -23.81 -9.79
C ILE A 190 6.03 -24.74 -9.24
N LYS A 191 5.86 -25.23 -8.00
CA LYS A 191 6.82 -26.14 -7.36
C LYS A 191 7.01 -27.43 -8.16
N ASN A 192 5.95 -27.97 -8.74
CA ASN A 192 6.01 -29.22 -9.52
C ASN A 192 6.63 -29.00 -10.90
N ALA A 193 6.43 -27.84 -11.52
CA ALA A 193 6.99 -27.54 -12.84
C ALA A 193 8.47 -27.14 -12.77
N PHE A 194 8.89 -26.45 -11.71
CA PHE A 194 10.25 -25.90 -11.53
C PHE A 194 10.88 -26.35 -10.19
N PRO A 195 10.93 -27.66 -9.89
CA PRO A 195 11.38 -28.13 -8.57
C PRO A 195 12.84 -27.74 -8.29
N GLN A 196 13.71 -27.82 -9.29
CA GLN A 196 15.13 -27.50 -9.17
C GLN A 196 15.36 -26.01 -8.89
N ASP A 197 14.65 -25.12 -9.61
CA ASP A 197 14.79 -23.67 -9.43
C ASP A 197 14.25 -23.21 -8.06
N VAL A 198 13.19 -23.86 -7.56
CA VAL A 198 12.64 -23.62 -6.22
C VAL A 198 13.58 -24.15 -5.13
N GLU A 199 14.14 -25.35 -5.30
CA GLU A 199 15.10 -25.94 -4.36
C GLU A 199 16.43 -25.18 -4.32
N ALA A 200 16.87 -24.62 -5.44
CA ALA A 200 18.04 -23.76 -5.50
C ALA A 200 17.80 -22.36 -4.89
N GLY A 201 16.55 -22.00 -4.58
CA GLY A 201 16.18 -20.67 -4.12
C GLY A 201 16.26 -19.60 -5.21
N LEU A 202 16.29 -19.99 -6.49
CA LEU A 202 16.16 -19.06 -7.62
C LEU A 202 14.71 -18.61 -7.79
N LEU A 203 13.74 -19.49 -7.56
CA LEU A 203 12.32 -19.18 -7.68
C LEU A 203 11.62 -19.26 -6.32
N GLU A 204 11.03 -18.14 -5.90
CA GLU A 204 10.28 -18.02 -4.66
C GLU A 204 8.82 -17.63 -4.94
N VAL A 205 7.90 -18.17 -4.17
CA VAL A 205 6.46 -17.86 -4.26
C VAL A 205 6.00 -17.31 -2.93
N VAL A 206 5.35 -16.15 -2.98
CA VAL A 206 4.77 -15.49 -1.83
C VAL A 206 3.33 -15.09 -2.14
N SER A 207 2.45 -15.27 -1.17
CA SER A 207 1.07 -14.76 -1.24
C SER A 207 0.72 -14.09 0.08
N PRO A 208 0.07 -12.91 0.06
CA PRO A 208 -0.31 -12.23 1.28
C PRO A 208 -1.49 -12.94 1.95
N SER A 209 -1.73 -12.64 3.24
CA SER A 209 -2.98 -13.07 3.88
C SER A 209 -4.16 -12.21 3.44
N PHE A 210 -5.39 -12.70 3.65
CA PHE A 210 -6.60 -11.94 3.33
C PHE A 210 -6.62 -10.55 4.00
N GLY A 211 -6.06 -10.45 5.22
CA GLY A 211 -6.03 -9.21 5.99
C GLY A 211 -5.04 -8.17 5.45
N TYR A 212 -4.18 -8.55 4.50
CA TYR A 212 -3.28 -7.62 3.83
C TYR A 212 -4.04 -6.62 2.96
N TYR A 213 -5.16 -7.04 2.38
CA TYR A 213 -5.94 -6.19 1.48
C TYR A 213 -6.98 -5.35 2.25
N PRO A 214 -7.23 -4.11 1.81
CA PRO A 214 -8.36 -3.34 2.32
C PRO A 214 -9.68 -3.88 1.77
N ASP A 215 -10.77 -3.39 2.32
CA ASP A 215 -12.09 -3.70 1.79
C ASP A 215 -12.34 -2.92 0.48
N PHE A 216 -12.49 -3.66 -0.61
CA PHE A 216 -12.71 -3.11 -1.95
C PHE A 216 -14.19 -2.91 -2.31
N THR A 217 -15.14 -3.22 -1.42
CA THR A 217 -16.59 -3.15 -1.73
C THR A 217 -17.09 -1.74 -2.06
N ASN A 218 -16.45 -0.73 -1.48
CA ASN A 218 -16.83 0.69 -1.55
C ASN A 218 -15.94 1.52 -2.48
N LEU A 219 -15.18 0.88 -3.38
CA LEU A 219 -14.39 1.59 -4.37
C LEU A 219 -15.30 2.35 -5.36
N ARG A 220 -14.90 3.59 -5.66
CA ARG A 220 -15.55 4.41 -6.68
C ARG A 220 -15.06 3.97 -8.05
N GLU A 221 -15.98 3.86 -9.01
CA GLU A 221 -15.62 3.63 -10.41
C GLU A 221 -14.79 4.79 -10.96
N THR A 222 -13.65 4.47 -11.57
CA THR A 222 -12.71 5.44 -12.15
C THR A 222 -12.40 5.09 -13.59
N PHE A 223 -12.13 6.10 -14.43
CA PHE A 223 -11.67 5.93 -15.81
C PHE A 223 -12.60 5.10 -16.73
N GLY A 224 -13.90 4.99 -16.40
CA GLY A 224 -14.86 4.21 -17.18
C GLY A 224 -14.74 2.69 -17.00
N ASP A 225 -13.95 2.25 -16.02
CA ASP A 225 -13.81 0.83 -15.68
C ASP A 225 -15.04 0.33 -14.90
N SER A 226 -15.46 -0.91 -15.17
CA SER A 226 -16.53 -1.56 -14.42
C SER A 226 -16.12 -1.77 -12.97
N LYS A 227 -17.10 -1.88 -12.06
CA LYS A 227 -16.83 -2.15 -10.64
C LYS A 227 -15.97 -3.41 -10.40
N GLU A 228 -16.11 -4.43 -11.24
CA GLU A 228 -15.30 -5.64 -11.20
C GLU A 228 -13.83 -5.41 -11.57
N ARG A 229 -13.55 -4.45 -12.45
CA ARG A 229 -12.17 -4.11 -12.85
C ARG A 229 -11.47 -3.17 -11.88
N VAL A 230 -12.24 -2.40 -11.12
CA VAL A 230 -11.73 -1.47 -10.09
C VAL A 230 -11.40 -2.22 -8.80
N LYS A 231 -12.08 -3.35 -8.56
CA LYS A 231 -11.87 -4.25 -7.43
C LYS A 231 -10.68 -5.18 -7.66
#